data_AF-A0A517WSD3-F1
#
_entry.id   AF-A0A517WSD3-F1
#
_cell.length_a   1.000
_cell.length_b   1.000
_cell.length_c   1.000
_cell.angle_alpha   90.00
_cell.angle_beta   90.00
_cell.angle_gamma   90.00
#
_symmetry.space_group_name_H-M   'P 1'
#
loop_
_entity.id
_entity.type
_entity.pdbx_description
1 polymer ?
#
loop_
_entity_poly.entity_id
_entity_poly.type
_entity_poly.pdbx_seq_one_letter_code
_entity_poly.pdbx_strand_id
1 'polypeptide(L)'
;MKKITVELYTDQKNGAVLKLPNRQYPGVLIQGDTLHILIDDLNEALEECRLLTGSEDVCEGLEYIIDRLASYKNKYDKVISASQKDENNK
;
A
#
# COMPACT_ATOMS: atom_id res chain seq x y z
N MET A 1 7.15 -14.53 11.60
CA MET A 1 6.51 -13.25 11.99
C MET A 1 7.04 -12.77 13.35
N LYS A 2 7.38 -11.47 13.50
CA LYS A 2 7.76 -10.85 14.79
C LYS A 2 6.57 -10.07 15.35
N LYS A 3 6.24 -10.25 16.63
CA LYS A 3 5.20 -9.45 17.32
C LYS A 3 5.85 -8.21 17.96
N ILE A 4 5.21 -7.06 17.80
CA ILE A 4 5.62 -5.79 18.42
C ILE A 4 4.38 -5.08 18.96
N THR A 5 4.56 -4.30 20.03
CA THR A 5 3.52 -3.39 20.55
C THR A 5 3.65 -2.05 19.83
N VAL A 6 2.51 -1.44 19.48
CA VAL A 6 2.42 -0.14 18.82
C VAL A 6 1.52 0.80 19.62
N GLU A 7 1.77 2.11 19.55
CA GLU A 7 0.82 3.11 20.03
C GLU A 7 -0.24 3.32 18.94
N LEU A 8 -1.51 3.21 19.30
CA LEU A 8 -2.64 3.39 18.39
C LEU A 8 -3.36 4.70 18.77
N TYR A 9 -3.54 5.60 17.80
CA TYR A 9 -4.16 6.91 18.01
C TYR A 9 -5.60 7.00 17.49
N THR A 10 -6.09 5.98 16.79
CA THR A 10 -7.47 5.90 16.26
C THR A 10 -8.10 4.55 16.58
N ASP A 11 -9.35 4.33 16.19
CA ASP A 11 -9.97 3.00 16.22
C ASP A 11 -9.22 1.99 15.33
N GLN A 12 -9.35 0.70 15.65
CA GLN A 12 -8.82 -0.42 14.85
C GLN A 12 -9.70 -0.67 13.61
N LYS A 13 -9.67 0.26 12.66
CA LYS A 13 -10.38 0.18 11.37
C LYS A 13 -9.41 0.46 10.22
N ASN A 14 -9.88 0.34 8.99
CA ASN A 14 -9.11 0.70 7.79
C ASN A 14 -8.59 2.14 7.93
N GLY A 15 -7.30 2.36 7.68
CA GLY A 15 -6.67 3.66 7.86
C GLY A 15 -6.32 4.03 9.30
N ALA A 16 -6.16 3.04 10.20
CA ALA A 16 -5.74 3.29 11.57
C ALA A 16 -4.41 4.06 11.65
N VAL A 17 -4.33 5.08 12.50
CA VAL A 17 -3.09 5.83 12.75
C VAL A 17 -2.35 5.21 13.93
N LEU A 18 -1.13 4.74 13.69
CA LEU A 18 -0.30 4.10 14.70
C LEU A 18 1.14 4.59 14.65
N LYS A 19 1.87 4.45 15.75
CA LYS A 19 3.30 4.73 15.83
C LYS A 19 4.08 3.47 16.17
N LEU A 20 4.98 3.09 15.25
CA LEU A 20 5.93 2.02 15.47
C LEU A 20 6.98 2.46 16.51
N PRO A 21 7.50 1.53 17.32
CA PRO A 21 8.64 1.82 18.21
C PRO A 21 9.81 2.44 17.44
N ASN A 22 10.47 3.44 18.03
CA ASN A 22 11.62 4.14 17.47
C ASN A 22 11.36 4.91 16.16
N ARG A 23 10.10 5.20 15.82
CA ARG A 23 9.77 6.18 14.77
C ARG A 23 9.41 7.52 15.38
N GLN A 24 9.88 8.60 14.75
CA GLN A 24 9.56 9.96 15.17
C GLN A 24 8.08 10.29 14.91
N TYR A 25 7.58 9.90 13.73
CA TYR A 25 6.23 10.25 13.28
C TYR A 25 5.30 9.03 13.27
N PRO A 26 4.02 9.22 13.63
CA PRO A 26 2.97 8.23 13.36
C PRO A 26 2.81 7.99 11.86
N GLY A 27 2.29 6.82 11.51
CA GLY A 27 1.92 6.45 10.15
C GLY A 27 0.49 5.93 10.08
N VAL A 28 -0.03 5.84 8.86
CA VAL A 28 -1.34 5.24 8.57
C VAL A 28 -1.14 3.79 8.18
N LEU A 29 -1.91 2.89 8.79
CA LEU A 29 -2.00 1.50 8.37
C LEU A 29 -2.87 1.43 7.11
N ILE A 30 -2.25 1.03 6.00
CA ILE A 30 -2.95 0.69 4.75
C ILE A 30 -3.01 -0.84 4.66
N GLN A 31 -4.22 -1.39 4.65
CA GLN A 31 -4.44 -2.82 4.47
C GLN A 31 -4.26 -3.22 3.01
N GLY A 32 -4.01 -4.51 2.75
CA GLY A 32 -3.70 -5.01 1.41
C GLY A 32 -4.83 -4.81 0.39
N ASP A 33 -6.09 -4.93 0.82
CA ASP A 33 -7.28 -4.66 0.03
C ASP A 33 -7.40 -3.17 -0.33
N THR A 34 -7.22 -2.29 0.65
CA THR A 34 -7.24 -0.84 0.44
C THR A 34 -6.09 -0.40 -0.46
N LEU A 35 -4.90 -0.97 -0.29
CA LEU A 35 -3.75 -0.70 -1.16
C LEU A 35 -4.01 -1.13 -2.60
N HIS A 36 -4.69 -2.26 -2.80
CA HIS A 36 -5.06 -2.74 -4.13
C HIS A 36 -6.04 -1.79 -4.81
N ILE A 37 -7.11 -1.38 -4.12
CA ILE A 37 -8.09 -0.41 -4.63
C ILE A 37 -7.41 0.90 -5.03
N LEU A 38 -6.53 1.44 -4.18
CA LEU A 38 -5.80 2.68 -4.50
C LEU A 38 -4.92 2.57 -5.76
N ILE A 39 -4.33 1.40 -6.00
CA ILE A 39 -3.54 1.15 -7.21
C ILE A 39 -4.47 1.06 -8.43
N ASP A 40 -5.61 0.38 -8.31
CA ASP A 40 -6.56 0.22 -9.39
C ASP A 40 -7.18 1.57 -9.79
N ASP A 41 -7.62 2.38 -8.81
CA ASP A 41 -8.14 3.73 -9.03
C ASP A 41 -7.15 4.63 -9.77
N LEU A 42 -5.84 4.51 -9.47
CA LEU A 42 -4.80 5.28 -10.14
C LEU A 42 -4.51 4.78 -11.56
N ASN A 43 -4.62 3.47 -11.81
CA ASN A 43 -4.50 2.93 -13.16
C ASN A 43 -5.66 3.40 -14.04
N GLU A 44 -6.89 3.40 -13.52
CA GLU A 44 -8.06 3.96 -14.20
C GLU A 44 -7.84 5.44 -14.54
N ALA A 45 -7.38 6.23 -13.56
CA ALA A 45 -7.05 7.65 -13.78
C ALA A 45 -5.94 7.85 -14.84
N LEU A 46 -4.93 6.98 -14.88
CA LEU A 46 -3.87 7.02 -15.91
C LEU A 46 -4.42 6.70 -17.30
N GLU A 47 -5.30 5.70 -17.41
CA GLU A 47 -5.97 5.36 -18.67
C GLU A 47 -6.82 6.53 -19.17
N GLU A 48 -7.64 7.14 -18.30
CA GLU A 48 -8.40 8.33 -18.64
C GLU A 48 -7.50 9.51 -19.04
N CYS A 49 -6.39 9.73 -18.31
CA CYS A 49 -5.43 10.79 -18.60
C CYS A 49 -4.83 10.65 -20.01
N ARG A 50 -4.43 9.42 -20.38
CA ARG A 50 -3.89 9.10 -21.71
C ARG A 50 -4.93 9.31 -22.82
N LEU A 51 -6.20 9.03 -22.54
CA LEU A 51 -7.29 9.18 -23.52
C LEU A 51 -7.76 10.63 -23.69
N LEU A 52 -7.86 11.40 -22.61
CA LEU A 52 -8.51 12.71 -22.60
C LEU A 52 -7.53 13.88 -22.76
N THR A 53 -6.39 13.83 -22.06
CA THR A 53 -5.48 14.98 -21.99
C THR A 53 -4.27 14.81 -22.91
N GLY A 54 -3.76 13.58 -23.04
CA GLY A 54 -2.48 13.31 -23.71
C GLY A 54 -1.28 14.03 -23.08
N SER A 55 -1.41 14.58 -21.87
CA SER A 55 -0.31 15.26 -21.19
C SER A 55 0.68 14.23 -20.66
N GLU A 56 1.84 14.15 -21.33
CA GLU A 56 2.92 13.23 -20.98
C GLU A 56 3.38 13.44 -19.53
N ASP A 57 3.60 14.70 -19.13
CA ASP A 57 4.00 15.05 -17.75
C ASP A 57 3.02 14.53 -16.68
N VAL A 58 1.70 14.60 -16.93
CA VAL A 58 0.68 14.12 -15.98
C VAL A 58 0.65 12.59 -15.95
N CYS A 59 0.75 11.95 -17.11
CA CYS A 59 0.81 10.49 -17.21
C CYS A 59 2.05 9.95 -16.47
N GLU A 60 3.22 10.54 -16.69
CA GLU A 60 4.47 10.18 -16.00
C GLU A 60 4.35 10.37 -14.48
N GLY A 61 3.71 11.45 -14.04
CA GLY A 61 3.44 11.69 -12.63
C GLY A 61 2.56 10.60 -11.98
N LEU A 62 1.52 10.15 -12.69
CA LEU A 62 0.65 9.05 -12.24
C LEU A 62 1.39 7.72 -12.22
N GLU A 63 2.13 7.39 -13.28
CA GLU A 63 2.97 6.19 -13.37
C GLU A 63 3.95 6.09 -12.21
N TYR A 64 4.63 7.19 -11.88
CA TYR A 64 5.56 7.24 -10.74
C TYR A 64 4.87 6.91 -9.40
N ILE A 65 3.65 7.39 -9.19
CA ILE A 65 2.88 7.11 -7.97
C ILE A 65 2.46 5.64 -7.94
N ILE A 66 1.96 5.12 -9.06
CA ILE A 66 1.56 3.71 -9.22
C ILE A 66 2.73 2.80 -8.91
N ASP A 67 3.90 3.05 -9.49
CA ASP A 67 5.12 2.25 -9.25
C ASP A 67 5.53 2.24 -7.78
N ARG A 68 5.44 3.41 -7.12
CA ARG A 68 5.75 3.52 -5.69
C ARG A 68 4.79 2.67 -4.85
N LEU A 69 3.50 2.71 -5.12
CA LEU A 69 2.49 1.89 -4.41
C LEU A 69 2.63 0.40 -4.73
N ALA A 70 2.88 0.06 -6.00
CA ALA A 70 3.15 -1.30 -6.43
C ALA A 70 4.37 -1.88 -5.71
N SER A 71 5.39 -1.07 -5.41
CA SER A 71 6.53 -1.49 -4.60
C SER A 71 6.13 -1.92 -3.18
N TYR A 72 5.13 -1.27 -2.57
CA TYR A 72 4.58 -1.67 -1.27
C TYR A 72 3.73 -2.92 -1.40
N LYS A 73 2.90 -3.02 -2.45
CA LYS A 73 2.09 -4.21 -2.72
C LYS A 73 2.96 -5.44 -2.93
N ASN A 74 4.05 -5.33 -3.70
CA ASN A 74 5.01 -6.40 -3.91
C ASN A 74 5.68 -6.87 -2.61
N LYS A 75 5.97 -5.95 -1.68
CA LYS A 75 6.50 -6.31 -0.34
C LYS A 75 5.44 -7.06 0.47
N TYR A 76 4.20 -6.57 0.45
CA TYR A 76 3.06 -7.22 1.11
C TYR A 76 2.83 -8.65 0.57
N ASP A 77 2.70 -8.81 -0.74
CA ASP A 77 2.42 -10.10 -1.40
C ASP A 77 3.50 -11.14 -1.07
N LYS A 78 4.78 -10.73 -1.05
CA LYS A 78 5.90 -11.59 -0.67
C LYS A 78 5.79 -12.08 0.78
N VAL A 79 5.45 -11.20 1.72
CA VAL A 79 5.33 -11.55 3.14
C VAL A 79 4.15 -12.49 3.38
N ILE A 80 3.00 -12.22 2.77
CA ILE A 80 1.80 -13.07 2.90
C ILE A 80 2.05 -14.45 2.26
N SER A 81 2.62 -14.49 1.06
CA SER A 81 2.95 -15.74 0.36
C SER A 81 3.95 -16.60 1.14
N ALA A 82 4.94 -15.98 1.80
CA ALA A 82 5.89 -16.69 2.67
C ALA A 82 5.19 -17.23 3.93
N SER A 83 4.30 -16.45 4.54
CA SER A 83 3.60 -16.83 5.78
C SER A 83 2.64 -18.00 5.57
N GLN A 84 1.97 -18.08 4.42
CA GLN A 84 1.08 -19.20 4.07
C GLN A 84 1.83 -20.52 3.81
N LYS A 85 3.07 -20.46 3.30
CA LYS A 85 3.91 -21.66 3.10
C LYS A 85 4.39 -22.25 4.42
N ASP A 86 4.66 -21.42 5.41
CA ASP A 86 5.09 -21.84 6.76
C ASP A 86 3.96 -22.51 7.56
N GLU A 87 2.70 -22.18 7.26
CA GLU A 87 1.52 -22.77 7.89
C GLU A 87 1.12 -24.12 7.25
N ASN A 88 1.34 -24.30 5.94
CA ASN A 88 1.03 -25.55 5.24
C ASN A 88 2.09 -26.66 5.41
N ASN A 89 3.26 -26.34 5.97
CA ASN A 89 4.36 -27.27 6.24
C ASN A 89 4.50 -27.66 7.73
N LYS A 90 3.49 -27.35 8.56
CA LYS A 90 3.38 -27.73 9.96
C LYS A 90 2.18 -28.63 10.18
#